data_AF-A0A0F9B7N1-F1
#
_entry.id   AF-A0A0F9B7N1-F1
#
_cell.length_a   1.000
_cell.length_b   1.000
_cell.length_c   1.000
_cell.angle_alpha   90.00
_cell.angle_beta   90.00
_cell.angle_gamma   90.00
#
_symmetry.space_group_name_H-M   'P 1'
#
loop_
_entity.id
_entity.type
_entity.pdbx_description
1 polymer ?
#
loop_
_entity_poly.entity_id
_entity_poly.type
_entity_poly.pdbx_seq_one_letter_code
_entity_poly.pdbx_strand_id
1 'polypeptide(L)'
;MNSVKISSRWARHLFACTQPYILSVCKGRCCQGTDRLLIALTPDEAEVQTLLGKVVTGGLLQPDERGLCPWKHHDGLCGLHGTRDKPLGCVASPFTLNSNDTLIIRNRYSRMRCHGTGEPAYKVFRASLDAVFGMPEADRIVGLLDAGCGDITATMLSATYNYLRLLDGLKTR
;
A
#
# COMPACT_ATOMS: atom_id res chain seq x y z
N MET A 1 -21.50 3.06 -0.12
CA MET A 1 -20.44 3.87 0.52
C MET A 1 -20.27 3.39 1.94
N ASN A 2 -19.04 3.30 2.43
CA ASN A 2 -18.72 2.94 3.82
C ASN A 2 -18.02 4.11 4.51
N SER A 3 -18.37 4.36 5.77
CA SER A 3 -17.69 5.33 6.63
C SER A 3 -16.50 4.66 7.28
N VAL A 4 -15.31 5.25 7.11
CA VAL A 4 -14.04 4.71 7.63
C VAL A 4 -13.35 5.79 8.44
N LYS A 5 -12.88 5.44 9.64
CA LYS A 5 -12.06 6.36 10.43
C LYS A 5 -10.62 6.31 9.95
N ILE A 6 -9.94 7.44 9.86
CA ILE A 6 -8.51 7.52 9.56
C ILE A 6 -7.80 7.96 10.84
N SER A 7 -6.86 7.16 11.30
CA SER A 7 -6.08 7.52 12.48
C SER A 7 -5.06 8.60 12.14
N SER A 8 -5.25 9.79 12.68
CA SER A 8 -4.32 10.92 12.50
C SER A 8 -2.93 10.61 13.05
N ARG A 9 -2.87 9.90 14.19
CA ARG A 9 -1.62 9.42 14.78
C ARG A 9 -0.81 8.58 13.79
N TRP A 10 -1.44 7.58 13.17
CA TRP A 10 -0.76 6.71 12.21
C TRP A 10 -0.45 7.42 10.89
N ALA A 11 -1.36 8.25 10.40
CA ALA A 11 -1.18 9.02 9.18
C ALA A 11 0.02 9.99 9.25
N ARG A 12 0.37 10.45 10.46
CA ARG A 12 1.51 11.35 10.71
C ARG A 12 2.85 10.65 10.93
N HIS A 13 2.91 9.32 10.89
CA HIS A 13 4.21 8.62 10.91
C HIS A 13 5.07 9.08 9.73
N LEU A 14 6.35 9.33 9.97
CA LEU A 14 7.27 9.83 8.96
C LEU A 14 7.86 8.71 8.10
N PHE A 15 7.95 8.93 6.79
CA PHE A 15 8.56 8.02 5.83
C PHE A 15 9.45 8.70 4.78
N ALA A 16 10.65 8.17 4.55
CA ALA A 16 11.52 8.54 3.44
C ALA A 16 11.37 7.54 2.27
N CYS A 17 10.29 7.68 1.48
CA CYS A 17 10.04 6.81 0.32
C CYS A 17 10.30 7.49 -1.02
N THR A 18 11.25 8.43 -1.08
CA THR A 18 11.66 9.04 -2.35
C THR A 18 12.41 8.03 -3.21
N GLN A 19 12.38 8.19 -4.54
CA GLN A 19 13.11 7.30 -5.45
C GLN A 19 14.62 7.20 -5.11
N PRO A 20 15.34 8.31 -4.82
CA PRO A 20 16.73 8.22 -4.37
C PRO A 20 16.91 7.36 -3.10
N TYR A 21 16.02 7.48 -2.12
CA TYR A 21 16.09 6.69 -0.88
C TYR A 21 15.78 5.21 -1.15
N ILE A 22 14.84 4.92 -2.05
CA ILE A 22 14.53 3.56 -2.49
C ILE A 22 15.76 2.92 -3.13
N LEU A 23 16.43 3.62 -4.05
CA LEU A 23 17.58 3.09 -4.78
C LEU A 23 18.81 2.94 -3.89
N SER A 24 19.04 3.82 -2.91
CA SER A 24 20.24 3.81 -2.07
C SER A 24 20.09 3.00 -0.78
N VAL A 25 18.99 3.17 -0.04
CA VAL A 25 18.85 2.67 1.34
C VAL A 25 17.81 1.55 1.48
N CYS A 26 16.59 1.78 0.98
CA CYS A 26 15.46 0.88 1.21
C CYS A 26 15.49 -0.35 0.29
N LYS A 27 16.04 -0.22 -0.92
CA LYS A 27 16.12 -1.28 -1.96
C LYS A 27 14.76 -1.90 -2.29
N GLY A 28 13.70 -1.09 -2.27
CA GLY A 28 12.33 -1.47 -2.62
C GLY A 28 11.80 -2.71 -1.89
N ARG A 29 12.02 -2.80 -0.58
CA ARG A 29 11.58 -3.94 0.24
C ARG A 29 10.10 -3.89 0.66
N CYS A 30 9.33 -2.90 0.19
CA CYS A 30 7.92 -2.68 0.56
C CYS A 30 7.02 -3.91 0.36
N CYS A 31 7.29 -4.76 -0.63
CA CYS A 31 6.53 -5.99 -0.90
C CYS A 31 7.08 -7.26 -0.22
N GLN A 32 8.27 -7.22 0.36
CA GLN A 32 8.97 -8.41 0.91
C GLN A 32 8.61 -8.69 2.38
N GLY A 33 7.86 -9.75 2.64
CA GLY A 33 7.72 -10.30 3.99
C GLY A 33 9.03 -10.90 4.51
N THR A 34 9.00 -11.47 5.70
CA THR A 34 10.16 -12.16 6.27
C THR A 34 10.55 -13.38 5.41
N ASP A 35 9.55 -14.16 4.99
CA ASP A 35 9.77 -15.47 4.36
C ASP A 35 9.14 -15.57 2.96
N ARG A 36 8.35 -14.57 2.57
CA ARG A 36 7.54 -14.61 1.33
C ARG A 36 7.22 -13.23 0.77
N LEU A 37 6.81 -13.21 -0.50
CA LEU A 37 6.24 -12.02 -1.14
C LEU A 37 4.82 -11.75 -0.61
N LEU A 38 4.51 -10.50 -0.30
CA LEU A 38 3.22 -10.09 0.31
C LEU A 38 2.35 -9.26 -0.66
N ILE A 39 2.34 -9.65 -1.93
CA ILE A 39 1.52 -9.02 -2.97
C ILE A 39 0.25 -9.85 -3.14
N ALA A 40 -0.81 -9.43 -2.46
CA ALA A 40 -2.16 -9.93 -2.73
C ALA A 40 -2.76 -9.17 -3.90
N LEU A 41 -3.58 -9.87 -4.67
CA LEU A 41 -4.23 -9.38 -5.88
C LEU A 41 -5.75 -9.53 -5.72
N THR A 42 -6.52 -8.61 -6.30
CA THR A 42 -7.94 -8.86 -6.55
C THR A 42 -8.10 -9.98 -7.60
N PRO A 43 -9.29 -10.58 -7.77
CA PRO A 43 -9.49 -11.59 -8.81
C PRO A 43 -9.08 -11.12 -10.21
N ASP A 44 -9.51 -9.91 -10.60
CA ASP A 44 -9.19 -9.31 -11.89
C ASP A 44 -7.67 -9.05 -12.04
N GLU A 45 -7.02 -8.58 -10.97
CA GLU A 45 -5.56 -8.39 -10.97
C GLU A 45 -4.80 -9.72 -11.07
N ALA A 46 -5.30 -10.78 -10.44
CA ALA A 46 -4.72 -12.12 -10.55
C ALA A 46 -4.79 -12.65 -11.98
N GLU A 47 -5.92 -12.46 -12.66
CA GLU A 47 -6.09 -12.81 -14.07
C GLU A 47 -5.11 -12.03 -14.96
N VAL A 48 -5.05 -10.71 -14.81
CA VAL A 48 -4.13 -9.84 -15.57
C VAL A 48 -2.67 -10.27 -15.35
N GLN A 49 -2.26 -10.53 -14.11
CA GLN A 49 -0.89 -10.97 -13.82
C GLN A 49 -0.57 -12.34 -14.43
N THR A 50 -1.55 -13.25 -14.44
CA THR A 50 -1.42 -14.57 -15.07
C THR A 50 -1.26 -14.45 -16.59
N LEU A 51 -2.04 -13.58 -17.23
CA LEU A 51 -1.92 -13.27 -18.67
C LEU A 51 -0.55 -12.66 -19.03
N LEU A 52 0.04 -11.91 -18.10
CA LEU A 52 1.40 -11.38 -18.21
C LEU A 52 2.50 -12.42 -17.89
N GLY A 53 2.13 -13.70 -17.78
CA GLY A 53 3.04 -14.82 -17.54
C GLY A 53 3.57 -14.91 -16.11
N LYS A 54 2.92 -14.26 -15.15
CA LYS A 54 3.31 -14.34 -13.73
C LYS A 54 2.55 -15.47 -13.03
N VAL A 55 3.20 -16.06 -12.03
CA VAL A 55 2.58 -17.11 -11.22
C VAL A 55 1.78 -16.48 -10.08
N VAL A 56 0.51 -16.86 -9.97
CA VAL A 56 -0.37 -16.46 -8.87
C VAL A 56 -0.90 -17.73 -8.18
N THR A 57 -0.82 -17.78 -6.85
CA THR A 57 -1.30 -18.92 -6.06
C THR A 57 -2.09 -18.41 -4.86
N GLY A 58 -3.33 -18.87 -4.71
CA GLY A 58 -4.20 -18.44 -3.61
C GLY A 58 -4.43 -16.92 -3.55
N GLY A 59 -4.44 -16.23 -4.70
CA GLY A 59 -4.57 -14.77 -4.76
C GLY A 59 -3.30 -13.98 -4.42
N LEU A 60 -2.15 -14.66 -4.27
CA LEU A 60 -0.85 -14.05 -4.02
C LEU A 60 0.06 -14.19 -5.24
N LEU A 61 0.66 -13.08 -5.68
CA LEU A 61 1.73 -13.09 -6.67
C LEU A 61 2.93 -13.84 -6.07
N GLN A 62 3.46 -14.79 -6.83
CA GLN A 62 4.63 -15.57 -6.41
C GLN A 62 5.94 -14.87 -6.79
N PRO A 63 7.02 -15.09 -6.01
CA PRO A 63 8.33 -14.61 -6.40
C PRO A 63 8.82 -15.28 -7.70
N ASP A 64 9.74 -14.60 -8.38
CA ASP A 64 10.51 -15.20 -9.48
C ASP A 64 11.65 -16.10 -8.95
N GLU A 65 12.47 -16.63 -9.86
CA GLU A 65 13.64 -17.47 -9.55
C GLU A 65 14.66 -16.81 -8.61
N ARG A 66 14.63 -15.47 -8.46
CA ARG A 66 15.50 -14.71 -7.55
C ARG A 66 14.92 -14.66 -6.14
N GLY A 67 13.74 -15.24 -5.90
CA GLY A 67 12.99 -15.07 -4.65
C GLY A 67 12.42 -13.66 -4.49
N LEU A 68 12.33 -12.87 -5.57
CA LEU A 68 11.92 -11.46 -5.55
C LEU A 68 10.59 -11.28 -6.29
N CYS A 69 9.97 -10.11 -6.11
CA CYS A 69 8.84 -9.73 -6.95
C CYS A 69 9.25 -9.76 -8.43
N PRO A 70 8.49 -10.41 -9.33
CA PRO A 70 8.81 -10.50 -10.76
C PRO A 70 8.91 -9.14 -11.47
N TRP A 71 8.33 -8.09 -10.87
CA TRP A 71 8.40 -6.71 -11.37
C TRP A 71 9.58 -5.92 -10.80
N LYS A 72 10.41 -6.52 -9.95
CA LYS A 72 11.53 -5.82 -9.31
C LYS A 72 12.74 -5.80 -10.24
N HIS A 73 13.26 -4.61 -10.50
CA HIS A 73 14.51 -4.42 -11.21
C HIS A 73 15.71 -4.83 -10.34
N HIS A 74 16.86 -5.04 -10.97
CA HIS A 74 18.09 -5.45 -10.27
C HIS A 74 18.61 -4.38 -9.29
N ASP A 75 18.31 -3.11 -9.52
CA ASP A 75 18.64 -1.99 -8.62
C ASP A 75 17.72 -1.92 -7.37
N GLY A 76 16.68 -2.75 -7.34
CA GLY A 76 15.71 -2.84 -6.28
C GLY A 76 14.47 -1.96 -6.46
N LEU A 77 14.37 -1.16 -7.52
CA LEU A 77 13.16 -0.41 -7.83
C LEU A 77 12.06 -1.34 -8.34
N CYS A 78 10.80 -1.02 -8.02
CA CYS A 78 9.66 -1.71 -8.58
C CYS A 78 9.41 -1.16 -10.00
N GLY A 79 9.34 -2.02 -11.01
CA GLY A 79 9.03 -1.63 -12.39
C GLY A 79 7.59 -1.17 -12.61
N LEU A 80 6.72 -1.36 -11.62
CA LEU A 80 5.38 -0.76 -11.58
C LEU A 80 5.34 0.51 -10.71
N HIS A 81 6.50 1.06 -10.31
CA HIS A 81 6.52 2.26 -9.47
C HIS A 81 6.00 3.47 -10.25
N GLY A 82 4.92 4.08 -9.77
CA GLY A 82 4.30 5.25 -10.42
C GLY A 82 3.49 4.93 -11.67
N THR A 83 3.34 3.65 -12.05
CA THR A 83 2.52 3.26 -13.21
C THR A 83 1.08 2.98 -12.79
N ARG A 84 0.16 3.04 -13.76
CA ARG A 84 -1.26 2.69 -13.57
C ARG A 84 -1.48 1.18 -13.44
N ASP A 85 -0.55 0.38 -13.96
CA ASP A 85 -0.62 -1.09 -13.94
C ASP A 85 -0.26 -1.69 -12.58
N LYS A 86 0.10 -0.86 -11.60
CA LYS A 86 0.44 -1.30 -10.25
C LYS A 86 -0.83 -1.82 -9.55
N PRO A 87 -0.86 -3.09 -9.11
CA PRO A 87 -2.02 -3.64 -8.45
C PRO A 87 -2.43 -2.83 -7.21
N LEU A 88 -3.72 -2.71 -6.95
CA LEU A 88 -4.31 -2.09 -5.77
C LEU A 88 -3.69 -2.66 -4.50
N GLY A 89 -3.49 -3.99 -4.43
CA GLY A 89 -2.84 -4.62 -3.28
C GLY A 89 -1.39 -4.17 -3.02
N CYS A 90 -0.71 -3.67 -4.05
CA CYS A 90 0.60 -3.01 -3.96
C CYS A 90 0.47 -1.53 -3.64
N VAL A 91 -0.45 -0.80 -4.29
CA VAL A 91 -0.69 0.64 -4.08
C VAL A 91 -1.15 0.90 -2.66
N ALA A 92 -2.19 0.20 -2.20
CA ALA A 92 -2.75 0.32 -0.86
C ALA A 92 -1.91 -0.40 0.22
N SER A 93 -0.78 -1.02 -0.15
CA SER A 93 0.02 -1.82 0.78
C SER A 93 0.47 -1.11 2.08
N PRO A 94 0.76 0.21 2.08
CA PRO A 94 1.07 0.93 3.32
C PRO A 94 -0.08 0.93 4.33
N PHE A 95 -1.33 0.84 3.88
CA PHE A 95 -2.53 0.96 4.70
C PHE A 95 -3.23 -0.38 4.96
N THR A 96 -3.97 -0.44 6.07
CA THR A 96 -4.88 -1.54 6.43
C THR A 96 -6.03 -1.01 7.26
N LEU A 97 -7.16 -1.70 7.24
CA LEU A 97 -8.28 -1.46 8.14
C LEU A 97 -8.15 -2.38 9.36
N ASN A 98 -8.06 -1.79 10.55
CA ASN A 98 -8.09 -2.59 11.78
C ASN A 98 -9.51 -3.17 12.06
N SER A 99 -9.68 -3.83 13.19
CA SER A 99 -10.98 -4.42 13.59
C SER A 99 -12.09 -3.40 13.84
N ASN A 100 -11.73 -2.13 14.05
CA ASN A 100 -12.65 -1.03 14.37
C ASN A 100 -12.82 -0.09 13.16
N ASP A 101 -12.72 -0.63 11.93
CA ASP A 101 -12.83 0.11 10.67
C ASP A 101 -11.99 1.40 10.63
N THR A 102 -10.81 1.35 11.25
CA THR A 102 -9.87 2.46 11.25
C THR A 102 -8.73 2.17 10.28
N LEU A 103 -8.55 3.04 9.29
CA LEU A 103 -7.40 3.04 8.42
C LEU A 103 -6.16 3.48 9.20
N ILE A 104 -5.18 2.60 9.24
CA ILE A 104 -3.89 2.81 9.88
C ILE A 104 -2.76 2.42 8.91
N ILE A 105 -1.54 2.83 9.23
CA ILE A 105 -0.36 2.28 8.57
C ILE A 105 -0.12 0.87 9.08
N ARG A 106 0.14 -0.08 8.16
CA ARG A 106 0.49 -1.45 8.52
C ARG A 106 1.75 -1.46 9.37
N ASN A 107 1.73 -2.16 10.51
CA ASN A 107 2.85 -2.22 11.45
C ASN A 107 4.18 -2.66 10.82
N ARG A 108 4.14 -3.47 9.75
CA ARG A 108 5.36 -3.82 9.00
C ARG A 108 6.07 -2.59 8.43
N TYR A 109 5.32 -1.59 7.95
CA TYR A 109 5.91 -0.35 7.43
C TYR A 109 6.61 0.45 8.52
N SER A 110 6.08 0.50 9.73
CA SER A 110 6.76 1.12 10.88
C SER A 110 8.01 0.37 11.38
N ARG A 111 8.35 -0.77 10.75
CA ARG A 111 9.60 -1.50 11.00
C ARG A 111 10.58 -1.39 9.82
N MET A 112 10.24 -0.63 8.79
CA MET A 112 11.09 -0.47 7.60
C MET A 112 12.14 0.61 7.81
N ARG A 113 13.25 0.50 7.07
CA ARG A 113 14.35 1.49 7.08
C ARG A 113 13.92 2.90 6.67
N CYS A 114 12.80 3.06 5.98
CA CYS A 114 12.30 4.38 5.60
C CYS A 114 11.45 5.03 6.70
N HIS A 115 11.04 4.32 7.75
CA HIS A 115 10.21 4.85 8.83
C HIS A 115 11.01 5.72 9.80
N GLY A 116 10.38 6.76 10.35
CA GLY A 116 10.93 7.64 11.38
C GLY A 116 11.67 8.87 10.83
N THR A 117 11.71 9.05 9.52
CA THR A 117 12.36 10.18 8.84
C THR A 117 11.56 10.57 7.60
N GLY A 118 11.80 11.75 7.04
CA GLY A 118 11.11 12.25 5.85
C GLY A 118 9.76 12.91 6.16
N GLU A 119 8.77 12.65 5.31
CA GLU A 119 7.48 13.33 5.31
C GLU A 119 6.38 12.48 5.96
N PRO A 120 5.27 13.06 6.43
CA PRO A 120 4.12 12.32 6.93
C PRO A 120 3.57 11.31 5.91
N ALA A 121 3.15 10.15 6.40
CA ALA A 121 2.63 9.05 5.58
C ALA A 121 1.49 9.47 4.65
N TYR A 122 0.59 10.36 5.06
CA TYR A 122 -0.50 10.83 4.20
C TYR A 122 -0.01 11.63 2.97
N LYS A 123 1.19 12.24 3.03
CA LYS A 123 1.84 12.89 1.89
C LYS A 123 2.65 11.89 1.07
N VAL A 124 3.46 11.09 1.74
CA VAL A 124 4.35 10.10 1.09
C VAL A 124 3.56 9.05 0.32
N PHE A 125 2.44 8.59 0.88
CA PHE A 125 1.56 7.59 0.29
C PHE A 125 0.32 8.22 -0.33
N ARG A 126 0.42 9.45 -0.87
CA ARG A 126 -0.71 10.16 -1.45
C ARG A 126 -1.43 9.36 -2.53
N ALA A 127 -0.68 8.75 -3.46
CA ALA A 127 -1.24 7.89 -4.51
C ALA A 127 -2.07 6.72 -3.95
N SER A 128 -1.72 6.23 -2.74
CA SER A 128 -2.51 5.21 -2.05
C SER A 128 -3.83 5.75 -1.53
N LEU A 129 -3.86 6.99 -1.02
CA LEU A 129 -5.10 7.65 -0.63
C LEU A 129 -6.00 7.91 -1.85
N ASP A 130 -5.42 8.35 -2.97
CA ASP A 130 -6.16 8.56 -4.22
C ASP A 130 -6.80 7.26 -4.71
N ALA A 131 -6.06 6.16 -4.69
CA ALA A 131 -6.59 4.86 -5.11
C ALA A 131 -7.69 4.33 -4.16
N VAL A 132 -7.60 4.65 -2.87
CA VAL A 132 -8.51 4.10 -1.85
C VAL A 132 -9.78 4.94 -1.69
N PHE A 133 -9.68 6.26 -1.73
CA PHE A 133 -10.79 7.18 -1.48
C PHE A 133 -11.25 7.95 -2.72
N GLY A 134 -10.47 7.95 -3.79
CA GLY A 134 -10.62 8.88 -4.90
C GLY A 134 -9.99 10.23 -4.61
N MET A 135 -9.57 10.94 -5.66
CA MET A 135 -8.84 12.21 -5.54
C MET A 135 -9.56 13.26 -4.68
N PRO A 136 -10.87 13.54 -4.84
CA PRO A 136 -11.52 14.61 -4.07
C PRO A 136 -11.52 14.34 -2.56
N GLU A 137 -11.77 13.10 -2.16
CA GLU A 137 -11.79 12.73 -0.75
C GLU A 137 -10.35 12.64 -0.19
N ALA A 138 -9.39 12.17 -0.98
CA ALA A 138 -7.98 12.18 -0.62
C ALA A 138 -7.44 13.60 -0.39
N ASP A 139 -7.80 14.57 -1.25
CA ASP A 139 -7.47 15.98 -1.06
C ASP A 139 -8.04 16.52 0.26
N ARG A 140 -9.31 16.21 0.54
CA ARG A 140 -9.97 16.60 1.80
C ARG A 140 -9.27 16.02 3.02
N ILE A 141 -8.91 14.74 2.98
CA ILE A 141 -8.19 14.06 4.07
C ILE A 141 -6.84 14.74 4.30
N VAL A 142 -6.06 14.97 3.25
CA VAL A 142 -4.73 15.60 3.33
C VAL A 142 -4.84 17.02 3.90
N GLY A 143 -5.78 17.83 3.41
CA GLY A 143 -6.00 19.19 3.89
C GLY A 143 -6.38 19.25 5.39
N LEU A 144 -7.22 18.34 5.86
CA LEU A 144 -7.56 18.25 7.29
C LEU A 144 -6.35 17.82 8.14
N LEU A 145 -5.54 16.88 7.66
CA LEU A 145 -4.34 16.45 8.38
C LEU A 145 -3.28 17.54 8.46
N ASP A 146 -3.09 18.30 7.36
CA ASP A 146 -2.22 19.49 7.29
C ASP A 146 -2.71 20.62 8.21
N ALA A 147 -4.03 20.78 8.37
CA ALA A 147 -4.64 21.72 9.32
C ALA A 147 -4.53 21.27 10.80
N GLY A 148 -3.88 20.14 11.09
CA GLY A 148 -3.69 19.65 12.45
C GLY A 148 -4.88 18.90 13.03
N CYS A 149 -5.90 18.55 12.24
CA CYS A 149 -7.08 17.83 12.74
C CYS A 149 -6.70 16.47 13.38
N GLY A 150 -7.54 16.02 14.31
CA GLY A 150 -7.46 14.69 14.91
C GLY A 150 -7.90 13.60 13.92
N ASP A 151 -8.41 12.48 14.44
CA ASP A 151 -8.93 11.40 13.59
C ASP A 151 -10.05 11.91 12.67
N ILE A 152 -10.03 11.46 11.42
CA ILE A 152 -10.93 11.93 10.36
C ILE A 152 -11.89 10.82 9.99
N THR A 153 -13.17 11.13 9.85
CA THR A 153 -14.12 10.24 9.18
C THR A 153 -14.10 10.52 7.68
N ALA A 154 -13.88 9.48 6.88
CA ALA A 154 -13.81 9.54 5.44
C ALA A 154 -14.77 8.54 4.78
N THR A 155 -15.19 8.86 3.56
CA THR A 155 -16.13 8.03 2.81
C THR A 155 -15.38 7.21 1.76
N MET A 156 -15.53 5.88 1.84
CA MET A 156 -14.90 4.94 0.92
C MET A 156 -15.96 4.24 0.07
N LEU A 157 -15.68 4.01 -1.21
CA LEU A 157 -16.52 3.16 -2.05
C LEU A 157 -16.60 1.75 -1.46
N SER A 158 -17.80 1.16 -1.48
CA SER A 158 -18.02 -0.16 -0.88
C SER A 158 -17.18 -1.25 -1.56
N ALA A 159 -16.97 -1.14 -2.88
CA ALA A 159 -16.06 -2.02 -3.61
C ALA A 159 -14.63 -1.93 -3.08
N THR A 160 -14.09 -0.71 -2.93
CA THR A 160 -12.72 -0.51 -2.42
C THR A 160 -12.55 -1.01 -0.99
N TYR A 161 -13.53 -0.76 -0.12
CA TYR A 161 -13.56 -1.28 1.24
C TYR A 161 -13.48 -2.82 1.25
N ASN A 162 -14.33 -3.47 0.45
CA ASN A 162 -14.35 -4.93 0.35
C ASN A 162 -13.03 -5.49 -0.21
N TYR A 163 -12.44 -4.82 -1.21
CA TYR A 163 -11.13 -5.21 -1.73
C TYR A 163 -10.03 -5.07 -0.70
N LEU A 164 -9.98 -3.98 0.09
CA LEU A 164 -8.98 -3.86 1.15
C LEU A 164 -9.09 -4.99 2.18
N ARG A 165 -10.32 -5.34 2.59
CA ARG A 165 -10.58 -6.47 3.50
C ARG A 165 -10.14 -7.81 2.90
N LEU A 166 -10.48 -8.06 1.63
CA LEU A 166 -10.05 -9.25 0.90
C LEU A 166 -8.52 -9.34 0.85
N LEU A 167 -7.86 -8.28 0.38
CA LEU A 167 -6.42 -8.22 0.19
C LEU A 167 -5.65 -8.37 1.51
N ASP A 168 -6.16 -7.83 2.61
CA ASP A 168 -5.59 -8.03 3.94
C ASP A 168 -5.76 -9.49 4.41
N GLY A 169 -6.93 -10.09 4.19
CA GLY A 169 -7.21 -11.49 4.54
C GLY A 169 -6.37 -12.51 3.76
N LEU A 170 -5.91 -12.18 2.56
CA LEU A 170 -5.00 -13.01 1.77
C LEU A 170 -3.55 -12.97 2.31
N LYS A 171 -3.13 -11.87 2.94
CA LYS A 171 -1.75 -11.69 3.43
C LYS A 171 -1.49 -12.35 4.77
N THR A 172 -2.55 -12.73 5.50
CA THR A 172 -2.48 -13.34 6.84
C THR A 172 -2.57 -14.86 6.84
N ARG A 173 -2.98 -15.47 5.72
CA ARG A 173 -2.97 -16.93 5.49
C ARG A 173 -1.60 -17.38 5.06
#